data_AF-A0A4Q1HGF7-F1
#
_entry.id   AF-A0A4Q1HGF7-F1
#
_cell.length_a   1.000
_cell.length_b   1.000
_cell.length_c   1.000
_cell.angle_alpha   90.00
_cell.angle_beta   90.00
_cell.angle_gamma   90.00
#
_symmetry.space_group_name_H-M   'P 1'
#
loop_
_entity.id
_entity.type
_entity.pdbx_description
1 polymer ?
#
loop_
_entity_poly.entity_id
_entity_poly.type
_entity_poly.pdbx_seq_one_letter_code
_entity_poly.pdbx_strand_id
1 'polypeptide(L)'
;MQPYSTVEGRAAALMRDNVDTDVIIRIERLSTLSRDALGDVVFESLQGTPDYPFTAGDPSPILLAGRNFGCGSSREGAVWALSARGVRCVIAPGFGDIFFNNCFQNGLLPIVLPEEQVHRLAAQAGPGFRVDLQAQRITTPDGASVAFTVDPLRRAALLEGLDDIQQTLLRAADIRQWQARDQADHPWRWPDEEIGVPCTLMRGGTSKGAFFNAEDLPPAGPRRDALLKAVMGSDDLLQIDGLGGSRLVTAKLAIVGKSSRPDADVDYTYGIVPPGRGIVVYTSNCGNISAAVGPYAIAAGLVPAGDGVTEVRIHNTNTRKILIAHVPTRNGRVRVEGDFAIPGVPGQGAEIFMDYRATTGAKTGRVLPTGKPVDEFQLEDGRRLAATLGDVANPCVFLRAADLGLDGSELPDAINANDALLDTLRELRGKAAQRIGLCADWHKAESDSPALPLVVIVAPPAGYADSEGRDVPRDAMDLRARLIFYNKCHESMAGTGSMCTAAMSAIAGTLVHEAAGGGDRHRLRIGHPLGVMEVVVRLAQDGQGAGAEQPRYERLGFGRTARRLIAGTAYVRREAL
;
A
#
# COMPACT_ATOMS: atom_id res chain seq x y z
N MET A 1 9.05 4.90 33.39
CA MET A 1 8.62 3.69 34.15
C MET A 1 9.10 3.77 35.60
N GLN A 2 8.69 2.87 36.51
CA GLN A 2 9.19 2.89 37.91
C GLN A 2 10.64 2.40 37.96
N PRO A 3 11.58 3.11 38.62
CA PRO A 3 12.94 2.62 38.85
C PRO A 3 12.97 1.25 39.52
N TYR A 4 13.89 0.38 39.09
CA TYR A 4 14.15 -0.94 39.65
C TYR A 4 15.58 -1.00 40.18
N SER A 5 15.75 -1.01 41.50
CA SER A 5 17.03 -1.28 42.16
C SER A 5 17.05 -2.67 42.78
N THR A 6 16.11 -2.92 43.69
CA THR A 6 15.94 -4.19 44.40
C THR A 6 14.46 -4.49 44.54
N VAL A 7 14.09 -5.77 44.47
CA VAL A 7 12.78 -6.24 44.91
C VAL A 7 12.94 -7.37 45.92
N GLU A 8 12.17 -7.29 47.00
CA GLU A 8 12.12 -8.29 48.05
C GLU A 8 10.68 -8.75 48.22
N GLY A 9 10.46 -10.05 48.44
CA GLY A 9 9.12 -10.56 48.70
C GLY A 9 8.95 -12.03 48.40
N ARG A 10 7.69 -12.40 48.17
CA ARG A 10 7.30 -13.77 47.80
C ARG A 10 7.61 -14.04 46.33
N ALA A 11 8.21 -15.19 46.07
CA ALA A 11 8.29 -15.76 44.72
C ALA A 11 7.09 -16.68 44.47
N ALA A 12 6.33 -16.39 43.42
CA ALA A 12 5.32 -17.29 42.85
C ALA A 12 5.99 -18.21 41.81
N ALA A 13 5.43 -19.39 41.58
CA ALA A 13 5.94 -20.33 40.58
C ALA A 13 4.83 -20.78 39.62
N LEU A 14 5.08 -20.60 38.32
CA LEU A 14 4.30 -21.15 37.22
C LEU A 14 5.25 -21.97 36.34
N MET A 15 5.55 -23.19 36.77
CA MET A 15 6.53 -24.07 36.09
C MET A 15 5.92 -24.79 34.88
N ARG A 16 5.37 -23.99 33.95
CA ARG A 16 4.79 -24.43 32.69
C ARG A 16 5.58 -23.85 31.52
N ASP A 17 5.91 -24.70 30.56
CA ASP A 17 6.55 -24.28 29.32
C ASP A 17 5.55 -23.68 28.34
N ASN A 18 6.04 -22.78 27.48
CA ASN A 18 5.26 -22.16 26.41
C ASN A 18 4.00 -21.46 26.91
N VAL A 19 4.11 -20.75 28.04
CA VAL A 19 3.06 -19.84 28.49
C VAL A 19 3.03 -18.65 27.53
N ASP A 20 2.09 -18.67 26.60
CA ASP A 20 1.94 -17.59 25.64
C ASP A 20 1.28 -16.33 26.25
N THR A 21 1.29 -15.24 25.49
CA THR A 21 0.72 -13.97 25.94
C THR A 21 -0.80 -13.99 26.11
N ASP A 22 -1.55 -14.91 25.46
CA ASP A 22 -2.99 -15.12 25.68
C ASP A 22 -3.27 -15.73 27.06
N VAL A 23 -2.39 -16.64 27.50
CA VAL A 23 -2.48 -17.24 28.84
C VAL A 23 -2.18 -16.20 29.90
N ILE A 24 -1.21 -15.30 29.69
CA ILE A 24 -0.93 -14.19 30.61
C ILE A 24 -2.12 -13.22 30.66
N ILE A 25 -2.60 -12.77 29.50
CA ILE A 25 -3.77 -11.89 29.41
C ILE A 25 -4.54 -12.09 28.12
N ARG A 26 -5.86 -12.24 28.26
CA ARG A 26 -6.79 -12.34 27.15
C ARG A 26 -6.89 -11.03 26.38
N ILE A 27 -6.90 -11.11 25.04
CA ILE A 27 -6.93 -9.93 24.18
C ILE A 27 -8.18 -9.06 24.40
N GLU A 28 -9.31 -9.68 24.72
CA GLU A 28 -10.59 -8.99 24.94
C GLU A 28 -10.55 -8.08 26.18
N ARG A 29 -9.65 -8.35 27.13
CA ARG A 29 -9.47 -7.52 28.33
C ARG A 29 -8.72 -6.24 28.03
N LEU A 30 -7.81 -6.25 27.05
CA LEU A 30 -6.98 -5.09 26.71
C LEU A 30 -7.79 -3.94 26.07
N SER A 31 -8.94 -4.23 25.47
CA SER A 31 -9.83 -3.21 24.91
C SER A 31 -10.93 -2.74 25.88
N THR A 32 -11.13 -3.46 26.99
CA THR A 32 -12.27 -3.25 27.89
C THR A 32 -11.88 -2.74 29.28
N LEU A 33 -10.65 -2.99 29.72
CA LEU A 33 -10.16 -2.62 31.04
C LEU A 33 -9.04 -1.56 30.97
N SER A 34 -8.94 -0.73 32.01
CA SER A 34 -7.79 0.15 32.20
C SER A 34 -6.54 -0.66 32.57
N ARG A 35 -5.35 -0.09 32.37
CA ARG A 35 -4.07 -0.75 32.68
C ARG A 35 -3.99 -1.27 34.11
N ASP A 36 -4.45 -0.49 35.08
CA ASP A 36 -4.40 -0.88 36.50
C ASP A 36 -5.34 -2.05 36.81
N ALA A 37 -6.48 -2.14 36.14
CA ALA A 37 -7.46 -3.22 36.31
C ALA A 37 -7.03 -4.55 35.65
N LEU A 38 -5.99 -4.55 34.80
CA LEU A 38 -5.50 -5.77 34.16
C LEU A 38 -4.88 -6.75 35.16
N GLY A 39 -4.40 -6.26 36.32
CA GLY A 39 -3.83 -7.10 37.36
C GLY A 39 -4.80 -8.14 37.89
N ASP A 40 -6.09 -7.82 37.99
CA ASP A 40 -7.12 -8.71 38.55
C ASP A 40 -7.45 -9.90 37.64
N VAL A 41 -7.17 -9.76 36.34
CA VAL A 41 -7.48 -10.74 35.29
C VAL A 41 -6.22 -11.38 34.70
N VAL A 42 -5.04 -11.18 35.30
CA VAL A 42 -3.83 -11.88 34.87
C VAL A 42 -3.98 -13.38 35.12
N PHE A 43 -3.58 -14.20 34.15
CA PHE A 43 -3.79 -15.65 34.18
C PHE A 43 -5.25 -16.07 34.46
N GLU A 44 -6.24 -15.29 34.00
CA GLU A 44 -7.69 -15.58 34.21
C GLU A 44 -8.05 -17.02 33.83
N SER A 45 -7.45 -17.58 32.77
CA SER A 45 -7.69 -18.96 32.35
C SER A 45 -7.21 -20.04 33.33
N LEU A 46 -6.31 -19.67 34.25
CA LEU A 46 -5.77 -20.57 35.28
C LEU A 46 -6.43 -20.34 36.64
N GLN A 47 -7.18 -19.26 36.84
CA GLN A 47 -7.81 -18.96 38.14
C GLN A 47 -8.72 -20.12 38.60
N GLY A 48 -8.58 -20.51 39.86
CA GLY A 48 -9.31 -21.65 40.44
C GLY A 48 -8.73 -23.03 40.10
N THR A 49 -7.67 -23.09 39.28
CA THR A 49 -6.90 -24.32 39.04
C THR A 49 -5.68 -24.40 39.97
N PRO A 50 -5.13 -25.60 40.21
CA PRO A 50 -3.85 -25.75 40.92
C PRO A 50 -2.67 -25.00 40.27
N ASP A 51 -2.79 -24.66 38.99
CA ASP A 51 -1.74 -24.00 38.21
C ASP A 51 -1.79 -22.46 38.32
N TYR A 52 -2.73 -21.88 39.07
CA TYR A 52 -2.74 -20.43 39.29
C TYR A 52 -1.59 -20.03 40.24
N PRO A 53 -0.64 -19.19 39.80
CA PRO A 53 0.60 -18.97 40.55
C PRO A 53 0.45 -18.04 41.76
N PHE A 54 -0.66 -17.29 41.86
CA PHE A 54 -0.82 -16.25 42.87
C PHE A 54 -1.78 -16.66 43.99
N THR A 55 -1.38 -16.38 45.23
CA THR A 55 -2.23 -16.56 46.41
C THR A 55 -3.02 -15.28 46.69
N ALA A 56 -4.29 -15.41 47.09
CA ALA A 56 -5.12 -14.27 47.46
C ALA A 56 -4.54 -13.55 48.68
N GLY A 57 -4.41 -12.23 48.62
CA GLY A 57 -3.92 -11.40 49.73
C GLY A 57 -2.39 -11.27 49.84
N ASP A 58 -1.61 -12.13 49.19
CA ASP A 58 -0.14 -12.12 49.27
C ASP A 58 0.51 -11.60 47.97
N PRO A 59 1.11 -10.40 47.96
CA PRO A 59 1.81 -9.89 46.78
C PRO A 59 3.05 -10.73 46.49
N SER A 60 3.15 -11.22 45.26
CA SER A 60 4.29 -12.00 44.78
C SER A 60 5.03 -11.21 43.70
N PRO A 61 6.00 -10.35 44.08
CA PRO A 61 6.68 -9.48 43.12
C PRO A 61 7.69 -10.22 42.22
N ILE A 62 7.95 -11.51 42.49
CA ILE A 62 8.85 -12.36 41.70
C ILE A 62 8.04 -13.53 41.17
N LEU A 63 8.17 -13.82 39.88
CA LEU A 63 7.56 -14.98 39.22
C LEU A 63 8.64 -15.88 38.64
N LEU A 64 8.65 -17.15 39.05
CA LEU A 64 9.47 -18.21 38.47
C LEU A 64 8.64 -18.94 37.41
N ALA A 65 9.19 -19.08 36.20
CA ALA A 65 8.45 -19.60 35.05
C ALA A 65 9.24 -20.66 34.28
N GLY A 66 8.51 -21.46 33.49
CA GLY A 66 9.08 -22.45 32.56
C GLY A 66 9.71 -21.84 31.31
N ARG A 67 10.10 -22.70 30.36
CA ARG A 67 10.77 -22.30 29.12
C ARG A 67 9.82 -21.50 28.23
N ASN A 68 10.39 -20.59 27.43
CA ASN A 68 9.67 -19.84 26.40
C ASN A 68 8.48 -19.05 26.96
N PHE A 69 8.66 -18.41 28.12
CA PHE A 69 7.61 -17.63 28.78
C PHE A 69 7.29 -16.34 28.00
N GLY A 70 6.01 -16.01 27.86
CA GLY A 70 5.54 -14.86 27.10
C GLY A 70 5.66 -15.05 25.58
N CYS A 71 5.62 -16.28 25.09
CA CYS A 71 5.66 -16.56 23.66
C CYS A 71 4.35 -16.16 22.94
N GLY A 72 4.31 -16.31 21.61
CA GLY A 72 3.14 -16.00 20.80
C GLY A 72 3.08 -14.54 20.37
N SER A 73 1.87 -13.97 20.34
CA SER A 73 1.60 -12.65 19.76
C SER A 73 2.34 -11.52 20.48
N SER A 74 2.73 -10.49 19.72
CA SER A 74 3.34 -9.26 20.24
C SER A 74 2.34 -8.47 21.08
N ARG A 75 2.36 -8.66 22.40
CA ARG A 75 1.39 -8.03 23.31
C ARG A 75 2.07 -7.40 24.52
N GLU A 76 2.24 -6.10 24.43
CA GLU A 76 2.74 -5.29 25.54
C GLU A 76 1.82 -5.36 26.78
N GLY A 77 0.51 -5.52 26.56
CA GLY A 77 -0.48 -5.67 27.61
C GLY A 77 -0.25 -6.86 28.56
N ALA A 78 0.48 -7.90 28.14
CA ALA A 78 0.86 -9.01 29.03
C ALA A 78 1.82 -8.54 30.13
N VAL A 79 2.75 -7.63 29.81
CA VAL A 79 3.65 -7.03 30.81
C VAL A 79 2.86 -6.09 31.73
N TRP A 80 1.94 -5.30 31.19
CA TRP A 80 1.09 -4.42 32.01
C TRP A 80 0.26 -5.21 33.02
N ALA A 81 -0.33 -6.34 32.63
CA ALA A 81 -1.10 -7.19 33.53
C ALA A 81 -0.25 -7.76 34.68
N LEU A 82 0.96 -8.25 34.37
CA LEU A 82 1.91 -8.73 35.37
C LEU A 82 2.33 -7.61 36.33
N SER A 83 2.70 -6.45 35.79
CA SER A 83 3.09 -5.28 36.59
C SER A 83 1.94 -4.77 37.46
N ALA A 84 0.71 -4.70 36.94
CA ALA A 84 -0.48 -4.31 37.68
C ALA A 84 -0.84 -5.30 38.79
N ARG A 85 -0.54 -6.60 38.61
CA ARG A 85 -0.64 -7.61 39.68
C ARG A 85 0.42 -7.45 40.77
N GLY A 86 1.46 -6.65 40.52
CA GLY A 86 2.57 -6.38 41.43
C GLY A 86 3.85 -7.16 41.10
N VAL A 87 3.88 -7.91 39.99
CA VAL A 87 5.11 -8.59 39.55
C VAL A 87 6.11 -7.56 39.06
N ARG A 88 7.32 -7.61 39.59
CA ARG A 88 8.44 -6.74 39.21
C ARG A 88 9.55 -7.51 38.49
N CYS A 89 9.65 -8.82 38.71
CA CYS A 89 10.67 -9.68 38.11
C CYS A 89 10.09 -11.02 37.67
N VAL A 90 10.48 -11.48 36.50
CA VAL A 90 10.20 -12.84 36.01
C VAL A 90 11.53 -13.55 35.76
N ILE A 91 11.69 -14.76 36.30
CA ILE A 91 12.89 -15.58 36.18
C ILE A 91 12.51 -16.86 35.44
N ALA A 92 13.13 -17.11 34.29
CA ALA A 92 12.80 -18.25 33.43
C ALA A 92 14.04 -18.76 32.67
N PRO A 93 14.01 -19.99 32.13
CA PRO A 93 15.09 -20.47 31.25
C PRO A 93 15.15 -19.77 29.89
N GLY A 94 14.07 -19.12 29.49
CA GLY A 94 13.98 -18.35 28.26
C GLY A 94 12.62 -17.69 28.09
N PHE A 95 12.56 -16.70 27.19
CA PHE A 95 11.39 -15.86 26.93
C PHE A 95 11.10 -15.78 25.43
N GLY A 96 9.86 -15.45 25.06
CA GLY A 96 9.59 -14.96 23.72
C GLY A 96 10.27 -13.60 23.49
N ASP A 97 10.97 -13.41 22.37
CA ASP A 97 11.83 -12.24 22.13
C ASP A 97 11.10 -10.90 22.30
N ILE A 98 9.87 -10.82 21.81
CA ILE A 98 9.07 -9.58 21.89
C ILE A 98 8.66 -9.31 23.33
N PHE A 99 8.16 -10.31 24.04
CA PHE A 99 7.83 -10.16 25.46
C PHE A 99 9.05 -9.77 26.28
N PHE A 100 10.20 -10.40 26.03
CA PHE A 100 11.47 -10.07 26.68
C PHE A 100 11.84 -8.60 26.53
N ASN A 101 11.72 -8.03 25.32
CA ASN A 101 11.98 -6.61 25.08
C ASN A 101 10.93 -5.71 25.73
N ASN A 102 9.64 -6.06 25.66
CA ASN A 102 8.56 -5.29 26.27
C ASN A 102 8.71 -5.20 27.80
N CYS A 103 9.30 -6.22 28.45
CA CYS A 103 9.58 -6.19 29.89
C CYS A 103 10.46 -4.99 30.26
N PHE A 104 11.58 -4.79 29.55
CA PHE A 104 12.48 -3.67 29.80
C PHE A 104 11.83 -2.32 29.55
N GLN A 105 11.03 -2.19 28.49
CA GLN A 105 10.31 -0.96 28.15
C GLN A 105 9.27 -0.57 29.21
N ASN A 106 8.78 -1.54 29.98
CA ASN A 106 7.72 -1.36 30.97
C ASN A 106 8.19 -1.50 32.42
N GLY A 107 9.51 -1.59 32.66
CA GLY A 107 10.07 -1.62 34.01
C GLY A 107 9.96 -2.96 34.73
N LEU A 108 9.68 -4.05 34.01
CA LEU A 108 9.72 -5.43 34.53
C LEU A 108 11.09 -6.04 34.21
N LEU A 109 11.71 -6.72 35.19
CA LEU A 109 13.02 -7.35 35.01
C LEU A 109 12.88 -8.84 34.61
N PRO A 110 13.15 -9.21 33.35
CA PRO A 110 13.25 -10.61 32.96
C PRO A 110 14.68 -11.11 33.21
N ILE A 111 14.81 -12.24 33.91
CA ILE A 111 16.09 -12.89 34.19
C ILE A 111 16.12 -14.25 33.53
N VAL A 112 17.15 -14.47 32.70
CA VAL A 112 17.42 -15.77 32.09
C VAL A 112 18.46 -16.52 32.93
N LEU A 113 18.13 -17.73 33.36
CA LEU A 113 19.04 -18.63 34.07
C LEU A 113 18.98 -20.04 33.47
N PRO A 114 20.01 -20.89 33.65
CA PRO A 114 19.93 -22.31 33.29
C PRO A 114 18.70 -22.99 33.93
N GLU A 115 18.07 -23.91 33.20
CA GLU A 115 16.83 -24.59 33.61
C GLU A 115 16.94 -25.23 35.00
N GLU A 116 18.05 -25.89 35.29
CA GLU A 116 18.33 -26.49 36.60
C GLU A 116 18.40 -25.46 37.75
N GLN A 117 18.83 -24.23 37.48
CA GLN A 117 18.82 -23.17 38.48
C GLN A 117 17.41 -22.66 38.72
N VAL A 118 16.62 -22.45 37.66
CA VAL A 118 15.22 -22.02 37.79
C VAL A 118 14.41 -23.06 38.57
N HIS A 119 14.59 -24.35 38.30
CA HIS A 119 13.92 -25.43 39.05
C HIS A 119 14.30 -25.44 40.54
N ARG A 120 15.58 -25.22 40.85
CA ARG A 120 16.04 -25.10 42.25
C ARG A 120 15.42 -23.89 42.96
N LEU A 121 15.32 -22.75 42.28
CA LEU A 121 14.65 -21.56 42.83
C LEU A 121 13.15 -21.82 43.02
N ALA A 122 12.49 -22.47 42.05
CA ALA A 122 11.07 -22.80 42.11
C ALA A 122 10.71 -23.76 43.26
N ALA A 123 11.60 -24.70 43.59
CA ALA A 123 11.43 -25.58 44.75
C ALA A 123 11.40 -24.84 46.10
N GLN A 124 11.93 -23.61 46.15
CA GLN A 124 11.90 -22.75 47.33
C GLN A 124 10.85 -21.64 47.24
N ALA A 125 9.98 -21.64 46.22
CA ALA A 125 9.00 -20.58 45.99
C ALA A 125 8.15 -20.30 47.25
N GLY A 126 8.06 -19.02 47.61
CA GLY A 126 7.57 -18.61 48.92
C GLY A 126 8.18 -17.27 49.33
N PRO A 127 7.94 -16.81 50.58
CA PRO A 127 8.51 -15.57 51.09
C PRO A 127 10.03 -15.67 51.26
N GLY A 128 10.72 -14.52 51.24
CA GLY A 128 12.14 -14.42 51.57
C GLY A 128 13.11 -14.34 50.38
N PHE A 129 12.61 -14.12 49.17
CA PHE A 129 13.47 -13.84 48.01
C PHE A 129 13.85 -12.36 47.94
N ARG A 130 15.07 -12.11 47.46
CA ARG A 130 15.56 -10.78 47.08
C ARG A 130 16.21 -10.84 45.71
N VAL A 131 15.85 -9.92 44.82
CA VAL A 131 16.53 -9.72 43.54
C VAL A 131 17.12 -8.32 43.50
N ASP A 132 18.43 -8.23 43.36
CA ASP A 132 19.20 -6.98 43.32
C ASP A 132 19.74 -6.77 41.91
N LEU A 133 19.21 -5.79 41.18
CA LEU A 133 19.64 -5.47 39.82
C LEU A 133 21.00 -4.76 39.80
N GLN A 134 21.32 -4.01 40.85
CA GLN A 134 22.59 -3.31 40.94
C GLN A 134 23.75 -4.29 41.11
N ALA A 135 23.61 -5.27 42.01
CA ALA A 135 24.58 -6.34 42.21
C ALA A 135 24.42 -7.51 41.21
N GLN A 136 23.29 -7.56 40.48
CA GLN A 136 22.85 -8.67 39.64
C GLN A 136 22.85 -10.02 40.38
N ARG A 137 22.22 -10.05 41.55
CA ARG A 137 22.13 -11.23 42.41
C ARG A 137 20.71 -11.52 42.86
N ILE A 138 20.37 -12.80 42.90
CA ILE A 138 19.19 -13.34 43.56
C ILE A 138 19.65 -13.96 44.86
N THR A 139 19.02 -13.61 45.98
CA THR A 139 19.20 -14.25 47.28
C THR A 139 17.94 -15.04 47.61
N THR A 140 18.10 -16.32 47.93
CA THR A 140 17.03 -17.25 48.30
C THR A 140 16.75 -17.19 49.82
N PRO A 141 15.61 -17.75 50.29
CA PRO A 141 15.25 -17.76 51.70
C PRO A 141 16.27 -18.46 52.62
N ASP A 142 17.02 -19.44 52.09
CA ASP A 142 18.09 -20.15 52.78
C ASP A 142 19.44 -19.39 52.80
N GLY A 143 19.49 -18.20 52.19
CA GLY A 143 20.68 -17.36 52.10
C GLY A 143 21.62 -17.68 50.94
N ALA A 144 21.30 -18.65 50.08
CA ALA A 144 22.10 -18.89 48.88
C ALA A 144 21.99 -17.72 47.90
N SER A 145 23.05 -17.51 47.11
CA SER A 145 23.15 -16.39 46.16
C SER A 145 23.41 -16.90 44.75
N VAL A 146 22.58 -16.47 43.79
CA VAL A 146 22.68 -16.80 42.37
C VAL A 146 22.94 -15.54 41.58
N ALA A 147 24.01 -15.53 40.78
CA ALA A 147 24.33 -14.40 39.91
C ALA A 147 23.52 -14.46 38.60
N PHE A 148 23.15 -13.30 38.08
CA PHE A 148 22.58 -13.15 36.74
C PHE A 148 23.27 -12.02 35.97
N THR A 149 22.89 -11.81 34.72
CA THR A 149 23.44 -10.71 33.91
C THR A 149 22.33 -10.04 33.12
N VAL A 150 22.39 -8.72 33.04
CA VAL A 150 21.54 -7.88 32.20
C VAL A 150 22.44 -7.01 31.33
N ASP A 151 22.03 -6.76 30.10
CA ASP A 151 22.71 -5.81 29.23
C ASP A 151 22.95 -4.46 29.96
N PRO A 152 24.16 -3.87 29.91
CA PRO A 152 24.47 -2.66 30.67
C PRO A 152 23.54 -1.48 30.41
N LEU A 153 23.09 -1.29 29.16
CA LEU A 153 22.19 -0.18 28.81
C LEU A 153 20.79 -0.43 29.36
N ARG A 154 20.27 -1.65 29.18
CA ARG A 154 18.97 -2.05 29.75
C ARG A 154 18.97 -1.98 31.28
N ARG A 155 20.08 -2.36 31.91
CA ARG A 155 20.27 -2.25 33.36
C ARG A 155 20.24 -0.79 33.83
N ALA A 156 20.97 0.10 33.15
CA ALA A 156 20.96 1.53 33.48
C ALA A 156 19.55 2.12 33.33
N ALA A 157 18.87 1.82 32.22
CA ALA A 157 17.50 2.26 31.98
C ALA A 157 16.53 1.79 33.07
N LEU A 158 16.59 0.52 33.50
CA LEU A 158 15.78 0.01 34.60
C LEU A 158 16.11 0.68 35.94
N LEU A 159 17.39 0.87 36.27
CA LEU A 159 17.83 1.53 37.50
C LEU A 159 17.36 2.98 37.59
N GLU A 160 17.33 3.68 36.46
CA GLU A 160 16.92 5.09 36.38
C GLU A 160 15.42 5.26 36.06
N GLY A 161 14.72 4.17 35.72
CA GLY A 161 13.29 4.20 35.37
C GLY A 161 12.99 4.82 34.00
N LEU A 162 13.93 4.75 33.05
CA LEU A 162 13.86 5.39 31.73
C LEU A 162 13.29 4.47 30.65
N ASP A 163 12.12 4.82 30.12
CA ASP A 163 11.63 4.19 28.88
C ASP A 163 12.43 4.66 27.63
N ASP A 164 12.14 4.08 26.46
CA ASP A 164 12.87 4.37 25.22
C ASP A 164 12.75 5.85 24.78
N ILE A 165 11.62 6.50 25.09
CA ILE A 165 11.42 7.92 24.81
C ILE A 165 12.31 8.74 25.75
N GLN A 166 12.30 8.43 27.04
CA GLN A 166 13.13 9.12 28.03
C GLN A 166 14.62 8.95 27.76
N GLN A 167 15.07 7.74 27.36
CA GLN A 167 16.45 7.49 26.93
C GLN A 167 16.84 8.35 25.72
N THR A 168 15.92 8.54 24.77
CA THR A 168 16.12 9.45 23.63
C THR A 168 16.19 10.90 24.07
N LEU A 169 15.33 11.32 25.00
CA LEU A 169 15.30 12.69 25.53
C LEU A 169 16.56 13.06 26.32
N LEU A 170 17.26 12.10 26.93
CA LEU A 170 18.59 12.34 27.52
C LEU A 170 19.61 12.80 26.48
N ARG A 171 19.42 12.43 25.21
CA ARG A 171 20.27 12.86 24.08
C ARG A 171 19.80 14.15 23.42
N ALA A 172 18.83 14.87 23.99
CA ALA A 172 18.26 16.06 23.35
C ALA A 172 19.30 17.15 23.06
N ALA A 173 20.32 17.31 23.91
CA ALA A 173 21.41 18.26 23.66
C ALA A 173 22.27 17.82 22.47
N ASP A 174 22.65 16.54 22.40
CA ASP A 174 23.43 15.98 21.29
C ASP A 174 22.66 16.06 19.96
N ILE A 175 21.35 15.76 19.99
CA ILE A 175 20.45 15.88 18.83
C ILE A 175 20.43 17.32 18.33
N ARG A 176 20.21 18.30 19.23
CA ARG A 176 20.22 19.72 18.86
C ARG A 176 21.58 20.18 18.33
N GLN A 177 22.67 19.70 18.92
CA GLN A 177 24.02 20.03 18.46
C GLN A 177 24.31 19.44 17.08
N TRP A 178 23.84 18.22 16.80
CA TRP A 178 23.92 17.64 15.46
C TRP A 178 23.07 18.44 14.46
N GLN A 179 21.82 18.77 14.80
CA GLN A 179 20.93 19.57 13.95
C GLN A 179 21.51 20.96 13.64
N ALA A 180 22.06 21.64 14.65
CA ALA A 180 22.68 22.96 14.46
C ALA A 180 23.92 22.89 13.55
N ARG A 181 24.72 21.83 13.65
CA ARG A 181 25.86 21.59 12.74
C ARG A 181 25.38 21.29 11.32
N ASP A 182 24.41 20.39 11.16
CA ASP A 182 23.86 20.06 9.84
C ASP A 182 23.19 21.28 9.19
N GLN A 183 22.52 22.15 9.97
CA GLN A 183 21.99 23.42 9.50
C GLN A 183 23.09 24.40 9.07
N ALA A 184 24.21 24.47 9.80
CA ALA A 184 25.33 25.33 9.43
C ALA A 184 26.09 24.80 8.19
N ASP A 185 26.29 23.49 8.10
CA ASP A 185 27.04 22.83 7.02
C ASP A 185 26.18 22.68 5.76
N HIS A 186 24.87 22.57 5.91
CA HIS A 186 23.90 22.33 4.85
C HIS A 186 22.65 23.23 5.00
N PRO A 187 22.79 24.56 4.96
CA PRO A 187 21.69 25.51 5.20
C PRO A 187 20.51 25.32 4.23
N TRP A 188 20.78 24.86 3.01
CA TRP A 188 19.78 24.53 2.00
C TRP A 188 18.86 23.34 2.38
N ARG A 189 19.21 22.53 3.40
CA ARG A 189 18.35 21.45 3.91
C ARG A 189 17.34 21.92 4.96
N TRP A 190 17.55 23.09 5.53
CA TRP A 190 16.79 23.65 6.65
C TRP A 190 16.11 24.97 6.27
N PRO A 191 15.21 24.97 5.27
CA PRO A 191 14.52 26.20 4.89
C PRO A 191 13.57 26.64 6.01
N ASP A 192 13.64 27.93 6.36
CA ASP A 192 12.80 28.52 7.40
C ASP A 192 11.35 28.70 6.95
N GLU A 193 11.13 29.03 5.67
CA GLU A 193 9.80 29.35 5.11
C GLU A 193 9.13 28.16 4.39
N GLU A 194 9.82 27.03 4.28
CA GLU A 194 9.34 25.86 3.55
C GLU A 194 9.23 24.63 4.46
N ILE A 195 8.42 23.67 4.04
CA ILE A 195 8.28 22.34 4.63
C ILE A 195 8.81 21.33 3.63
N GLY A 196 9.76 20.51 4.08
CA GLY A 196 10.29 19.39 3.32
C GLY A 196 9.43 18.15 3.45
N VAL A 197 9.12 17.50 2.34
CA VAL A 197 8.41 16.21 2.26
C VAL A 197 9.27 15.21 1.48
N PRO A 198 9.69 14.08 2.08
CA PRO A 198 10.38 13.03 1.35
C PRO A 198 9.57 12.56 0.14
N CYS A 199 10.17 12.53 -1.04
CA CYS A 199 9.52 12.07 -2.26
C CYS A 199 10.50 11.44 -3.25
N THR A 200 9.97 10.58 -4.12
CA THR A 200 10.70 10.03 -5.26
C THR A 200 9.92 10.31 -6.55
N LEU A 201 10.52 11.02 -7.49
CA LEU A 201 9.94 11.16 -8.83
C LEU A 201 10.30 9.92 -9.66
N MET A 202 9.29 9.20 -10.14
CA MET A 202 9.49 7.99 -10.94
C MET A 202 8.77 8.07 -12.27
N ARG A 203 9.37 7.42 -13.28
CA ARG A 203 8.65 7.01 -14.48
C ARG A 203 8.10 5.61 -14.26
N GLY A 204 6.79 5.44 -14.42
CA GLY A 204 6.12 4.15 -14.51
C GLY A 204 5.40 4.07 -15.85
N GLY A 205 5.79 3.12 -16.71
CA GLY A 205 5.29 3.07 -18.08
C GLY A 205 5.48 4.40 -18.83
N THR A 206 4.46 4.85 -19.54
CA THR A 206 4.45 6.13 -20.27
C THR A 206 3.94 7.29 -19.38
N SER A 207 4.22 7.27 -18.08
CA SER A 207 3.81 8.33 -17.15
C SER A 207 4.88 8.63 -16.11
N LYS A 208 4.87 9.85 -15.61
CA LYS A 208 5.72 10.31 -14.51
C LYS A 208 4.86 10.68 -13.32
N GLY A 209 5.29 10.33 -12.12
CA GLY A 209 4.60 10.72 -10.90
C GLY A 209 5.50 10.79 -9.68
N ALA A 210 5.06 11.55 -8.69
CA ALA A 210 5.72 11.68 -7.39
C ALA A 210 5.24 10.57 -6.45
N PHE A 211 6.18 9.85 -5.84
CA PHE A 211 5.93 8.74 -4.93
C PHE A 211 6.29 9.15 -3.51
N PHE A 212 5.41 8.81 -2.56
CA PHE A 212 5.53 9.14 -1.15
C PHE A 212 5.31 7.88 -0.32
N ASN A 213 6.00 7.75 0.81
CA ASN A 213 5.56 6.79 1.82
C ASN A 213 4.33 7.35 2.53
N ALA A 214 3.39 6.48 2.87
CA ALA A 214 2.18 6.89 3.60
C ALA A 214 2.51 7.52 4.97
N GLU A 215 3.59 7.07 5.61
CA GLU A 215 4.06 7.54 6.93
C GLU A 215 4.67 8.95 6.87
N ASP A 216 5.17 9.37 5.70
CA ASP A 216 5.77 10.70 5.49
C ASP A 216 4.72 11.80 5.23
N LEU A 217 3.43 11.43 5.14
CA LEU A 217 2.33 12.33 4.83
C LEU A 217 1.37 12.47 6.02
N PRO A 218 0.69 13.63 6.18
CA PRO A 218 -0.46 13.74 7.08
C PRO A 218 -1.50 12.64 6.79
N PRO A 219 -2.34 12.23 7.74
CA PRO A 219 -3.45 11.31 7.48
C PRO A 219 -4.37 11.78 6.35
N ALA A 220 -5.13 10.87 5.74
CA ALA A 220 -6.04 11.20 4.66
C ALA A 220 -7.05 12.28 5.10
N GLY A 221 -7.20 13.33 4.28
CA GLY A 221 -8.07 14.46 4.59
C GLY A 221 -7.51 15.79 4.07
N PRO A 222 -8.15 16.92 4.46
CA PRO A 222 -7.86 18.24 3.88
C PRO A 222 -6.40 18.68 3.97
N ARG A 223 -5.71 18.35 5.08
CA ARG A 223 -4.29 18.70 5.26
C ARG A 223 -3.36 17.95 4.31
N ARG A 224 -3.63 16.67 4.05
CA ARG A 224 -2.89 15.90 3.05
C ARG A 224 -3.14 16.46 1.66
N ASP A 225 -4.40 16.79 1.35
CA ASP A 225 -4.75 17.32 0.03
C ASP A 225 -4.13 18.69 -0.22
N ALA A 226 -4.15 19.60 0.77
CA ALA A 226 -3.44 20.88 0.70
C ALA A 226 -1.95 20.68 0.40
N LEU A 227 -1.30 19.78 1.14
CA LEU A 227 0.10 19.43 0.92
C LEU A 227 0.38 18.90 -0.49
N LEU A 228 -0.40 17.91 -0.94
CA LEU A 228 -0.17 17.28 -2.24
C LEU A 228 -0.49 18.24 -3.41
N LYS A 229 -1.47 19.13 -3.24
CA LYS A 229 -1.73 20.21 -4.21
C LYS A 229 -0.55 21.17 -4.32
N ALA A 230 0.01 21.60 -3.19
CA ALA A 230 1.17 22.48 -3.15
C ALA A 230 2.39 21.79 -3.78
N VAL A 231 2.71 20.55 -3.37
CA VAL A 231 3.84 19.78 -3.92
C VAL A 231 3.74 19.64 -5.45
N MET A 232 2.54 19.46 -5.98
CA MET A 232 2.32 19.25 -7.42
C MET A 232 2.05 20.53 -8.21
N GLY A 233 1.95 21.71 -7.57
CA GLY A 233 1.62 22.97 -8.23
C GLY A 233 0.21 23.01 -8.83
N SER A 234 -0.80 22.51 -8.10
CA SER A 234 -2.14 22.21 -8.64
C SER A 234 -2.93 23.40 -9.20
N ASP A 235 -2.72 24.61 -8.68
CA ASP A 235 -3.50 25.79 -9.03
C ASP A 235 -3.01 26.45 -10.33
N ASP A 236 -1.84 26.04 -10.81
CA ASP A 236 -1.23 26.55 -12.04
C ASP A 236 -1.41 25.57 -13.21
N LEU A 237 -1.71 26.11 -14.39
CA LEU A 237 -1.77 25.34 -15.64
C LEU A 237 -0.39 24.82 -16.06
N LEU A 238 0.67 25.59 -15.80
CA LEU A 238 2.05 25.20 -16.11
C LEU A 238 2.64 24.29 -15.03
N GLN A 239 2.10 24.34 -13.82
CA GLN A 239 2.63 23.70 -12.62
C GLN A 239 4.09 24.11 -12.34
N ILE A 240 4.43 25.38 -12.63
CA ILE A 240 5.80 25.89 -12.57
C ILE A 240 6.37 25.88 -11.15
N ASP A 241 5.49 26.07 -10.15
CA ASP A 241 5.81 26.11 -8.71
C ASP A 241 5.54 24.73 -8.06
N GLY A 242 5.84 23.63 -8.76
CA GLY A 242 5.63 22.28 -8.24
C GLY A 242 6.26 21.16 -9.07
N LEU A 243 6.08 19.92 -8.63
CA LEU A 243 6.60 18.72 -9.30
C LEU A 243 5.75 18.25 -10.49
N GLY A 244 4.61 18.90 -10.72
CA GLY A 244 3.77 18.69 -11.89
C GLY A 244 4.53 18.95 -13.20
N GLY A 245 3.95 18.52 -14.31
CA GLY A 245 4.60 18.63 -15.62
C GLY A 245 3.68 19.16 -16.71
N SER A 246 2.68 19.97 -16.32
CA SER A 246 1.64 20.59 -17.16
C SER A 246 0.74 19.64 -17.98
N ARG A 247 1.03 18.34 -17.98
CA ARG A 247 0.25 17.31 -18.67
C ARG A 247 -0.32 16.28 -17.71
N LEU A 248 -1.48 15.70 -18.05
CA LEU A 248 -2.11 14.65 -17.24
C LEU A 248 -1.21 13.42 -17.06
N VAL A 249 -0.34 13.11 -18.02
CA VAL A 249 0.62 11.99 -17.95
C VAL A 249 1.78 12.23 -16.97
N THR A 250 1.99 13.48 -16.54
CA THR A 250 3.07 13.91 -15.63
C THR A 250 2.58 14.53 -14.32
N ALA A 251 1.27 14.78 -14.17
CA ALA A 251 0.67 15.38 -12.99
C ALA A 251 0.03 14.32 -12.06
N LYS A 252 0.82 13.30 -11.72
CA LYS A 252 0.36 12.09 -11.01
C LYS A 252 1.15 11.89 -9.73
N LEU A 253 0.53 11.23 -8.75
CA LEU A 253 1.19 10.83 -7.51
C LEU A 253 0.80 9.41 -7.08
N ALA A 254 1.65 8.84 -6.24
CA ALA A 254 1.46 7.53 -5.62
C ALA A 254 1.83 7.62 -4.13
N ILE A 255 0.91 7.19 -3.27
CA ILE A 255 1.15 7.04 -1.84
C ILE A 255 1.23 5.55 -1.56
N VAL A 256 2.35 5.09 -1.02
CA VAL A 256 2.64 3.67 -0.79
C VAL A 256 2.96 3.43 0.67
N GLY A 257 2.36 2.41 1.28
CA GLY A 257 2.65 2.01 2.66
C GLY A 257 2.59 0.51 2.82
N LYS A 258 3.06 -0.02 3.95
CA LYS A 258 2.86 -1.45 4.27
C LYS A 258 1.36 -1.73 4.37
N SER A 259 0.92 -2.84 3.78
CA SER A 259 -0.48 -3.26 3.93
C SER A 259 -0.68 -3.94 5.27
N SER A 260 -1.85 -3.72 5.88
CA SER A 260 -2.33 -4.52 7.01
C SER A 260 -3.08 -5.78 6.58
N ARG A 261 -3.26 -5.98 5.26
CA ARG A 261 -3.99 -7.12 4.71
C ARG A 261 -3.08 -8.33 4.52
N PRO A 262 -3.57 -9.57 4.75
CA PRO A 262 -2.77 -10.78 4.55
C PRO A 262 -2.54 -11.13 3.07
N ASP A 263 -3.38 -10.62 2.17
CA ASP A 263 -3.33 -10.86 0.72
C ASP A 263 -2.53 -9.80 -0.06
N ALA A 264 -1.93 -8.83 0.62
CA ALA A 264 -1.17 -7.74 0.02
C ALA A 264 0.13 -7.45 0.81
N ASP A 265 1.17 -7.04 0.11
CA ASP A 265 2.44 -6.61 0.71
C ASP A 265 2.42 -5.10 0.99
N VAL A 266 1.84 -4.33 0.07
CA VAL A 266 1.73 -2.86 0.17
C VAL A 266 0.34 -2.35 -0.19
N ASP A 267 -0.07 -1.27 0.48
CA ASP A 267 -1.20 -0.44 0.10
C ASP A 267 -0.72 0.67 -0.84
N TYR A 268 -1.47 0.90 -1.92
CA TYR A 268 -1.18 1.90 -2.94
C TYR A 268 -2.40 2.77 -3.21
N THR A 269 -2.26 4.08 -2.97
CA THR A 269 -3.24 5.09 -3.35
C THR A 269 -2.69 5.90 -4.52
N TYR A 270 -3.38 5.84 -5.65
CA TYR A 270 -3.16 6.72 -6.79
C TYR A 270 -3.86 8.06 -6.57
N GLY A 271 -3.16 9.14 -6.90
CA GLY A 271 -3.76 10.47 -7.03
C GLY A 271 -3.38 11.09 -8.38
N ILE A 272 -4.30 11.88 -8.95
CA ILE A 272 -3.99 12.78 -10.05
C ILE A 272 -4.29 14.21 -9.64
N VAL A 273 -3.44 15.14 -10.09
CA VAL A 273 -3.55 16.58 -9.83
C VAL A 273 -3.71 17.29 -11.16
N PRO A 274 -4.95 17.42 -11.69
CA PRO A 274 -5.16 18.07 -12.98
C PRO A 274 -4.65 19.52 -12.96
N PRO A 275 -3.81 19.93 -13.93
CA PRO A 275 -3.27 21.29 -13.97
C PRO A 275 -4.36 22.37 -13.96
N GLY A 276 -4.17 23.42 -13.18
CA GLY A 276 -5.06 24.58 -13.07
C GLY A 276 -6.44 24.31 -12.44
N ARG A 277 -6.64 23.17 -11.76
CA ARG A 277 -7.92 22.84 -11.12
C ARG A 277 -7.93 22.93 -9.60
N GLY A 278 -6.78 23.04 -8.95
CA GLY A 278 -6.71 23.16 -7.48
C GLY A 278 -7.29 21.98 -6.70
N ILE A 279 -7.20 20.75 -7.24
CA ILE A 279 -7.77 19.53 -6.65
C ILE A 279 -6.80 18.34 -6.79
N VAL A 280 -6.89 17.40 -5.85
CA VAL A 280 -6.36 16.04 -6.00
C VAL A 280 -7.52 15.07 -6.15
N VAL A 281 -7.42 14.15 -7.11
CA VAL A 281 -8.49 13.17 -7.37
C VAL A 281 -7.99 11.75 -7.15
N TYR A 282 -8.74 11.00 -6.33
CA TYR A 282 -8.41 9.62 -5.89
C TYR A 282 -9.41 8.56 -6.39
N THR A 283 -10.23 8.85 -7.40
CA THR A 283 -11.38 8.00 -7.75
C THR A 283 -11.04 6.78 -8.59
N SER A 284 -9.83 6.66 -9.13
CA SER A 284 -9.44 5.61 -10.08
C SER A 284 -8.07 5.01 -9.77
N ASN A 285 -7.73 3.90 -10.44
CA ASN A 285 -6.35 3.41 -10.52
C ASN A 285 -5.65 3.95 -11.78
N CYS A 286 -4.32 4.04 -11.76
CA CYS A 286 -3.49 4.30 -12.94
C CYS A 286 -2.55 3.14 -13.24
N GLY A 287 -2.75 2.51 -14.40
CA GLY A 287 -1.98 1.32 -14.79
C GLY A 287 -0.50 1.62 -15.03
N ASN A 288 -0.17 2.78 -15.58
CA ASN A 288 1.22 3.19 -15.80
C ASN A 288 1.97 3.42 -14.47
N ILE A 289 1.36 4.16 -13.53
CA ILE A 289 1.97 4.44 -12.23
C ILE A 289 2.06 3.17 -11.37
N SER A 290 1.07 2.28 -11.44
CA SER A 290 1.11 1.00 -10.72
C SER A 290 2.34 0.15 -11.05
N ALA A 291 2.87 0.25 -12.28
CA ALA A 291 4.08 -0.48 -12.69
C ALA A 291 5.36 -0.02 -11.96
N ALA A 292 5.36 1.18 -11.39
CA ALA A 292 6.46 1.69 -10.57
C ALA A 292 6.27 1.41 -9.06
N VAL A 293 5.09 0.95 -8.62
CA VAL A 293 4.81 0.69 -7.19
C VAL A 293 5.63 -0.47 -6.66
N GLY A 294 5.70 -1.60 -7.37
CA GLY A 294 6.56 -2.74 -6.98
C GLY A 294 8.04 -2.33 -6.84
N PRO A 295 8.65 -1.74 -7.88
CA PRO A 295 9.99 -1.18 -7.79
C PRO A 295 10.20 -0.19 -6.63
N TYR A 296 9.22 0.70 -6.40
CA TYR A 296 9.27 1.66 -5.30
C TYR A 296 9.24 0.97 -3.95
N ALA A 297 8.32 0.03 -3.74
CA ALA A 297 8.16 -0.70 -2.48
C ALA A 297 9.42 -1.46 -2.09
N ILE A 298 10.09 -2.10 -3.06
CA ILE A 298 11.38 -2.76 -2.84
C ILE A 298 12.46 -1.75 -2.50
N ALA A 299 12.57 -0.67 -3.28
CA ALA A 299 13.60 0.36 -3.08
C ALA A 299 13.43 1.16 -1.77
N ALA A 300 12.20 1.31 -1.29
CA ALA A 300 11.85 1.96 -0.03
C ALA A 300 11.93 1.03 1.19
N GLY A 301 12.29 -0.25 1.00
CA GLY A 301 12.39 -1.22 2.09
C GLY A 301 11.03 -1.69 2.65
N LEU A 302 9.93 -1.45 1.92
CA LEU A 302 8.60 -1.93 2.30
C LEU A 302 8.44 -3.43 2.00
N VAL A 303 9.14 -3.93 0.98
CA VAL A 303 9.13 -5.33 0.55
C VAL A 303 10.57 -5.81 0.35
N PRO A 304 10.98 -6.94 0.95
CA PRO A 304 12.31 -7.49 0.70
C PRO A 304 12.43 -8.00 -0.74
N ALA A 305 13.56 -7.70 -1.39
CA ALA A 305 13.86 -8.23 -2.72
C ALA A 305 14.24 -9.71 -2.66
N GLY A 306 13.60 -10.53 -3.49
CA GLY A 306 14.07 -11.87 -3.84
C GLY A 306 15.17 -11.83 -4.92
N ASP A 307 15.62 -13.01 -5.35
CA ASP A 307 16.54 -13.15 -6.49
C ASP A 307 15.79 -13.54 -7.77
N GLY A 308 16.20 -12.99 -8.91
CA GLY A 308 15.54 -13.17 -10.21
C GLY A 308 14.31 -12.28 -10.39
N VAL A 309 13.16 -12.69 -9.84
CA VAL A 309 11.88 -11.95 -9.93
C VAL A 309 11.24 -11.91 -8.56
N THR A 310 10.97 -10.70 -8.07
CA THR A 310 10.20 -10.46 -6.84
C THR A 310 8.75 -10.19 -7.19
N GLU A 311 7.83 -10.98 -6.67
CA GLU A 311 6.40 -10.70 -6.75
C GLU A 311 6.01 -9.70 -5.66
N VAL A 312 5.32 -8.63 -6.04
CA VAL A 312 4.80 -7.63 -5.10
C VAL A 312 3.28 -7.58 -5.27
N ARG A 313 2.55 -7.99 -4.23
CA ARG A 313 1.08 -7.93 -4.15
C ARG A 313 0.68 -6.55 -3.67
N ILE A 314 0.00 -5.80 -4.53
CA ILE A 314 -0.31 -4.39 -4.33
C ILE A 314 -1.82 -4.27 -4.14
N HIS A 315 -2.26 -3.88 -2.95
CA HIS A 315 -3.64 -3.50 -2.72
C HIS A 315 -3.85 -2.05 -3.14
N ASN A 316 -4.58 -1.83 -4.24
CA ASN A 316 -4.92 -0.49 -4.67
C ASN A 316 -6.13 0.04 -3.89
N THR A 317 -5.92 1.04 -3.04
CA THR A 317 -6.95 1.57 -2.13
C THR A 317 -8.09 2.28 -2.87
N ASN A 318 -7.82 2.84 -4.07
CA ASN A 318 -8.83 3.52 -4.89
C ASN A 318 -9.90 2.55 -5.40
N THR A 319 -9.51 1.32 -5.73
CA THR A 319 -10.39 0.29 -6.33
C THR A 319 -10.68 -0.89 -5.41
N ARG A 320 -9.94 -1.01 -4.30
CA ARG A 320 -9.97 -2.14 -3.36
C ARG A 320 -9.62 -3.48 -4.02
N LYS A 321 -8.87 -3.45 -5.12
CA LYS A 321 -8.42 -4.63 -5.87
C LYS A 321 -6.94 -4.90 -5.65
N ILE A 322 -6.54 -6.14 -5.88
CA ILE A 322 -5.15 -6.58 -5.83
C ILE A 322 -4.56 -6.56 -7.25
N LEU A 323 -3.35 -6.01 -7.37
CA LEU A 323 -2.47 -6.10 -8.53
C LEU A 323 -1.25 -6.92 -8.12
N ILE A 324 -0.64 -7.66 -9.05
CA ILE A 324 0.66 -8.30 -8.78
C ILE A 324 1.67 -7.71 -9.76
N ALA A 325 2.76 -7.17 -9.23
CA ALA A 325 3.90 -6.72 -10.01
C ALA A 325 5.00 -7.78 -9.93
N HIS A 326 5.40 -8.33 -11.07
CA HIS A 326 6.55 -9.23 -11.17
C HIS A 326 7.77 -8.38 -11.51
N VAL A 327 8.56 -8.03 -10.50
CA VAL A 327 9.66 -7.08 -10.59
C VAL A 327 10.99 -7.81 -10.73
N PRO A 328 11.76 -7.62 -11.81
CA PRO A 328 13.08 -8.21 -11.91
C PRO A 328 14.01 -7.65 -10.83
N THR A 329 14.65 -8.54 -10.08
CA THR A 329 15.56 -8.21 -8.97
C THR A 329 16.86 -8.98 -9.07
N ARG A 330 17.94 -8.39 -8.57
CA ARG A 330 19.28 -9.02 -8.51
C ARG A 330 20.06 -8.39 -7.37
N ASN A 331 20.76 -9.20 -6.57
CA ASN A 331 21.58 -8.74 -5.44
C ASN A 331 20.80 -7.84 -4.47
N GLY A 332 19.56 -8.22 -4.13
CA GLY A 332 18.70 -7.48 -3.21
C GLY A 332 18.18 -6.14 -3.74
N ARG A 333 18.28 -5.88 -5.06
CA ARG A 333 17.90 -4.61 -5.68
C ARG A 333 17.05 -4.81 -6.94
N VAL A 334 16.22 -3.82 -7.25
CA VAL A 334 15.44 -3.76 -8.49
C VAL A 334 16.38 -3.59 -9.69
N ARG A 335 16.15 -4.37 -10.75
CA ARG A 335 16.80 -4.16 -12.05
C ARG A 335 16.05 -3.10 -12.86
N VAL A 336 16.79 -2.17 -13.44
CA VAL A 336 16.25 -1.12 -14.32
C VAL A 336 16.57 -1.40 -15.79
N GLU A 337 17.76 -1.94 -16.06
CA GLU A 337 18.23 -2.28 -17.40
C GLU A 337 17.70 -3.64 -17.87
N GLY A 338 17.35 -3.71 -19.15
CA GLY A 338 16.85 -4.87 -19.87
C GLY A 338 16.64 -4.52 -21.34
N ASP A 339 16.10 -5.46 -22.10
CA ASP A 339 15.89 -5.40 -23.56
C ASP A 339 14.42 -5.15 -23.94
N PHE A 340 13.53 -4.95 -22.96
CA PHE A 340 12.12 -4.71 -23.20
C PHE A 340 11.84 -3.25 -23.54
N ALA A 341 11.18 -3.01 -24.68
CA ALA A 341 10.80 -1.68 -25.15
C ALA A 341 9.29 -1.47 -25.00
N ILE A 342 8.88 -0.23 -24.72
CA ILE A 342 7.47 0.19 -24.77
C ILE A 342 7.32 1.47 -25.61
N PRO A 343 6.28 1.58 -26.45
CA PRO A 343 6.09 2.79 -27.26
C PRO A 343 5.90 4.03 -26.40
N GLY A 344 6.50 5.15 -26.82
CA GLY A 344 6.50 6.41 -26.07
C GLY A 344 7.56 6.51 -24.97
N VAL A 345 8.46 5.53 -24.83
CA VAL A 345 9.63 5.63 -23.95
C VAL A 345 10.90 5.34 -24.76
N PRO A 346 11.85 6.28 -24.87
CA PRO A 346 13.12 6.03 -25.54
C PRO A 346 13.94 4.91 -24.88
N GLY A 347 14.53 4.04 -25.69
CA GLY A 347 15.40 2.95 -25.25
C GLY A 347 14.65 1.72 -24.74
N GLN A 348 15.35 0.93 -23.92
CA GLN A 348 14.86 -0.33 -23.36
C GLN A 348 15.03 -0.34 -21.84
N GLY A 349 14.35 -1.26 -21.16
CA GLY A 349 14.48 -1.47 -19.72
C GLY A 349 14.08 -2.88 -19.30
N ALA A 350 14.19 -3.16 -18.01
CA ALA A 350 13.73 -4.41 -17.44
C ALA A 350 12.19 -4.51 -17.52
N GLU A 351 11.68 -5.63 -18.02
CA GLU A 351 10.24 -5.88 -18.08
C GLU A 351 9.70 -6.14 -16.67
N ILE A 352 8.72 -5.34 -16.29
CA ILE A 352 7.87 -5.52 -15.12
C ILE A 352 6.52 -5.99 -15.66
N PHE A 353 6.22 -7.27 -15.47
CA PHE A 353 4.91 -7.79 -15.84
C PHE A 353 3.90 -7.41 -14.76
N MET A 354 2.81 -6.78 -15.18
CA MET A 354 1.73 -6.36 -14.30
C MET A 354 0.53 -7.28 -14.50
N ASP A 355 0.19 -8.05 -13.47
CA ASP A 355 -0.98 -8.93 -13.43
C ASP A 355 -2.19 -8.20 -12.85
N TYR A 356 -3.27 -8.19 -13.65
CA TYR A 356 -4.51 -7.48 -13.41
C TYR A 356 -5.72 -8.42 -13.30
N ARG A 357 -5.52 -9.75 -13.24
CA ARG A 357 -6.63 -10.72 -13.20
C ARG A 357 -7.62 -10.49 -12.07
N ALA A 358 -7.15 -10.06 -10.90
CA ALA A 358 -7.97 -9.79 -9.73
C ALA A 358 -8.67 -8.42 -9.74
N THR A 359 -8.70 -7.71 -10.89
CA THR A 359 -9.25 -6.35 -11.01
C THR A 359 -10.61 -6.26 -11.69
N THR A 360 -11.26 -7.39 -11.96
CA THR A 360 -12.61 -7.42 -12.54
C THR A 360 -13.63 -6.78 -11.60
N GLY A 361 -14.57 -6.01 -12.16
CA GLY A 361 -15.62 -5.32 -11.40
C GLY A 361 -15.04 -4.37 -10.36
N ALA A 362 -14.10 -3.51 -10.75
CA ALA A 362 -13.39 -2.61 -9.84
C ALA A 362 -14.32 -1.60 -9.15
N LYS A 363 -15.36 -1.14 -9.85
CA LYS A 363 -16.31 -0.14 -9.33
C LYS A 363 -17.75 -0.63 -9.25
N THR A 364 -18.12 -1.54 -10.15
CA THR A 364 -19.49 -2.03 -10.35
C THR A 364 -19.68 -3.46 -9.84
N GLY A 365 -18.59 -4.16 -9.48
CA GLY A 365 -18.62 -5.55 -9.06
C GLY A 365 -18.83 -6.57 -10.21
N ARG A 366 -18.98 -6.12 -11.46
CA ARG A 366 -19.20 -6.97 -12.64
C ARG A 366 -18.28 -6.59 -13.78
N VAL A 367 -17.88 -7.56 -14.61
CA VAL A 367 -17.10 -7.30 -15.84
C VAL A 367 -17.93 -6.56 -16.89
N LEU A 368 -19.20 -6.95 -17.05
CA LEU A 368 -20.21 -6.26 -17.86
C LEU A 368 -21.28 -5.69 -16.91
N PRO A 369 -21.21 -4.40 -16.52
CA PRO A 369 -22.09 -3.84 -15.50
C PRO A 369 -23.58 -3.96 -15.82
N THR A 370 -23.94 -3.87 -17.11
CA THR A 370 -25.33 -3.98 -17.60
C THR A 370 -25.75 -5.42 -17.91
N GLY A 371 -24.82 -6.38 -17.83
CA GLY A 371 -25.03 -7.78 -18.23
C GLY A 371 -25.10 -8.00 -19.75
N LYS A 372 -24.92 -6.95 -20.56
CA LYS A 372 -24.98 -7.01 -22.03
C LYS A 372 -23.61 -6.71 -22.63
N PRO A 373 -23.25 -7.33 -23.77
CA PRO A 373 -22.03 -6.98 -24.49
C PRO A 373 -22.11 -5.61 -25.17
N VAL A 374 -23.33 -5.17 -25.53
CA VAL A 374 -23.60 -3.85 -26.16
C VAL A 374 -24.88 -3.27 -25.57
N ASP A 375 -24.84 -1.97 -25.31
CA ASP A 375 -25.93 -1.12 -24.87
C ASP A 375 -26.20 -0.02 -25.91
N GLU A 376 -27.45 0.40 -26.08
CA GLU A 376 -27.80 1.57 -26.89
C GLU A 376 -28.00 2.82 -26.03
N PHE A 377 -27.48 3.94 -26.52
CA PHE A 377 -27.61 5.27 -25.92
C PHE A 377 -28.26 6.22 -26.92
N GLN A 378 -29.34 6.87 -26.49
CA GLN A 378 -29.96 7.96 -27.22
C GLN A 378 -29.36 9.27 -26.73
N LEU A 379 -28.82 10.07 -27.66
CA LEU A 379 -28.31 11.41 -27.39
C LEU A 379 -29.43 12.45 -27.45
N GLU A 380 -29.20 13.63 -26.88
CA GLU A 380 -30.14 14.76 -26.88
C GLU A 380 -30.42 15.29 -28.29
N ASP A 381 -29.44 15.21 -29.18
CA ASP A 381 -29.58 15.57 -30.59
C ASP A 381 -30.35 14.51 -31.43
N GLY A 382 -30.82 13.44 -30.80
CA GLY A 382 -31.62 12.38 -31.41
C GLY A 382 -30.79 11.24 -32.02
N ARG A 383 -29.46 11.35 -32.12
CA ARG A 383 -28.61 10.24 -32.55
C ARG A 383 -28.70 9.06 -31.58
N ARG A 384 -28.51 7.85 -32.10
CA ARG A 384 -28.39 6.62 -31.32
C ARG A 384 -27.02 6.03 -31.52
N LEU A 385 -26.31 5.75 -30.43
CA LEU A 385 -24.98 5.17 -30.44
C LEU A 385 -24.98 3.87 -29.64
N ALA A 386 -24.37 2.85 -30.22
CA ALA A 386 -24.08 1.60 -29.53
C ALA A 386 -22.78 1.77 -28.73
N ALA A 387 -22.74 1.21 -27.52
CA ALA A 387 -21.53 1.19 -26.71
C ALA A 387 -21.39 -0.10 -25.91
N THR A 388 -20.16 -0.59 -25.73
CA THR A 388 -19.87 -1.63 -24.73
C THR A 388 -19.50 -0.96 -23.41
N LEU A 389 -20.08 -1.44 -22.31
CA LEU A 389 -19.69 -1.05 -20.95
C LEU A 389 -18.93 -2.20 -20.29
N GLY A 390 -17.66 -1.95 -19.95
CA GLY A 390 -16.81 -2.91 -19.27
C GLY A 390 -16.23 -2.35 -17.98
N ASP A 391 -16.03 -3.17 -16.96
CA ASP A 391 -15.36 -2.77 -15.72
C ASP A 391 -14.28 -3.78 -15.32
N VAL A 392 -13.07 -3.47 -15.73
CA VAL A 392 -11.86 -4.22 -15.41
C VAL A 392 -10.74 -3.22 -15.22
N ALA A 393 -10.12 -3.24 -14.03
CA ALA A 393 -9.19 -2.21 -13.54
C ALA A 393 -9.85 -0.83 -13.31
N ASN A 394 -10.51 -0.27 -14.33
CA ASN A 394 -11.44 0.86 -14.24
C ASN A 394 -12.62 0.61 -15.19
N PRO A 395 -13.81 1.17 -14.89
CA PRO A 395 -14.92 1.15 -15.83
C PRO A 395 -14.59 1.96 -17.09
N CYS A 396 -14.93 1.39 -18.25
CA CYS A 396 -14.74 1.98 -19.57
C CYS A 396 -16.04 1.88 -20.38
N VAL A 397 -16.25 2.87 -21.24
CA VAL A 397 -17.26 2.86 -22.31
C VAL A 397 -16.56 2.85 -23.66
N PHE A 398 -16.90 1.88 -24.50
CA PHE A 398 -16.29 1.68 -25.81
C PHE A 398 -17.25 2.09 -26.91
N LEU A 399 -16.75 2.83 -27.90
CA LEU A 399 -17.51 3.35 -29.04
C LEU A 399 -16.82 2.99 -30.34
N ARG A 400 -17.56 2.73 -31.42
CA ARG A 400 -16.94 2.62 -32.75
C ARG A 400 -16.53 4.00 -33.23
N ALA A 401 -15.35 4.10 -33.85
CA ALA A 401 -14.93 5.32 -34.52
C ALA A 401 -15.91 5.74 -35.63
N ALA A 402 -16.39 4.78 -36.42
CA ALA A 402 -17.32 5.02 -37.53
C ALA A 402 -18.65 5.64 -37.08
N ASP A 403 -19.18 5.25 -35.91
CA ASP A 403 -20.43 5.80 -35.36
C ASP A 403 -20.28 7.28 -34.93
N LEU A 404 -19.03 7.75 -34.80
CA LEU A 404 -18.66 9.14 -34.50
C LEU A 404 -18.17 9.90 -35.74
N GLY A 405 -18.17 9.28 -36.93
CA GLY A 405 -17.61 9.87 -38.14
C GLY A 405 -16.08 9.94 -38.16
N LEU A 406 -15.41 9.08 -37.37
CA LEU A 406 -13.96 9.02 -37.26
C LEU A 406 -13.39 7.78 -37.96
N ASP A 407 -12.13 7.88 -38.39
CA ASP A 407 -11.36 6.72 -38.90
C ASP A 407 -10.80 5.87 -37.75
N GLY A 408 -10.50 6.48 -36.60
CA GLY A 408 -9.84 5.84 -35.45
C GLY A 408 -8.33 6.01 -35.44
N SER A 409 -7.76 6.73 -36.41
CA SER A 409 -6.34 7.10 -36.47
C SER A 409 -6.04 8.46 -35.85
N GLU A 410 -7.05 9.27 -35.52
CA GLU A 410 -6.91 10.66 -35.10
C GLU A 410 -5.95 10.81 -33.92
N LEU A 411 -5.04 11.77 -34.00
CA LEU A 411 -4.09 12.05 -32.93
C LEU A 411 -4.71 12.95 -31.85
N PRO A 412 -4.11 13.04 -30.64
CA PRO A 412 -4.67 13.79 -29.53
C PRO A 412 -5.07 15.22 -29.87
N ASP A 413 -4.24 15.95 -30.61
CA ASP A 413 -4.51 17.35 -30.96
C ASP A 413 -5.75 17.49 -31.85
N ALA A 414 -5.95 16.57 -32.81
CA ALA A 414 -7.12 16.58 -33.70
C ALA A 414 -8.42 16.30 -32.92
N ILE A 415 -8.40 15.34 -31.99
CA ILE A 415 -9.56 15.05 -31.13
C ILE A 415 -9.82 16.21 -30.16
N ASN A 416 -8.76 16.75 -29.56
CA ASN A 416 -8.86 17.82 -28.56
C ASN A 416 -9.31 19.16 -29.16
N ALA A 417 -9.12 19.38 -30.46
CA ALA A 417 -9.59 20.56 -31.18
C ALA A 417 -11.03 20.44 -31.69
N ASN A 418 -11.69 19.29 -31.54
CA ASN A 418 -13.04 19.05 -32.03
C ASN A 418 -14.07 19.12 -30.90
N ASP A 419 -14.57 20.33 -30.63
CA ASP A 419 -15.52 20.57 -29.53
C ASP A 419 -16.82 19.77 -29.68
N ALA A 420 -17.36 19.66 -30.90
CA ALA A 420 -18.60 18.91 -31.15
C ALA A 420 -18.44 17.40 -30.85
N LEU A 421 -17.29 16.82 -31.17
CA LEU A 421 -16.95 15.46 -30.78
C LEU A 421 -16.83 15.36 -29.25
N LEU A 422 -16.10 16.28 -28.61
CA LEU A 422 -15.92 16.23 -27.16
C LEU A 422 -17.25 16.37 -26.40
N ASP A 423 -18.19 17.18 -26.88
CA ASP A 423 -19.53 17.31 -26.31
C ASP A 423 -20.33 16.01 -26.45
N THR A 424 -20.29 15.38 -27.63
CA THR A 424 -20.88 14.06 -27.87
C THR A 424 -20.31 13.02 -26.88
N LEU A 425 -18.99 13.01 -26.67
CA LEU A 425 -18.33 12.07 -25.78
C LEU A 425 -18.63 12.37 -24.30
N ARG A 426 -18.75 13.65 -23.92
CA ARG A 426 -19.14 14.07 -22.55
C ARG A 426 -20.53 13.57 -22.20
N GLU A 427 -21.49 13.80 -23.08
CA GLU A 427 -22.88 13.35 -22.91
C GLU A 427 -22.94 11.83 -22.79
N LEU A 428 -22.33 11.11 -23.73
CA LEU A 428 -22.36 9.65 -23.72
C LEU A 428 -21.68 9.09 -22.47
N ARG A 429 -20.51 9.62 -22.09
CA ARG A 429 -19.80 9.24 -20.86
C ARG A 429 -20.68 9.47 -19.64
N GLY A 430 -21.38 10.59 -19.56
CA GLY A 430 -22.29 10.89 -18.46
C GLY A 430 -23.44 9.89 -18.39
N LYS A 431 -24.09 9.60 -19.52
CA LYS A 431 -25.19 8.62 -19.59
C LYS A 431 -24.71 7.22 -19.24
N ALA A 432 -23.50 6.84 -19.67
CA ALA A 432 -22.85 5.60 -19.28
C ALA A 432 -22.55 5.55 -17.77
N ALA A 433 -22.00 6.63 -17.20
CA ALA A 433 -21.74 6.77 -15.77
C ALA A 433 -23.02 6.58 -14.94
N GLN A 434 -24.12 7.24 -15.35
CA GLN A 434 -25.42 7.09 -14.71
C GLN A 434 -25.93 5.64 -14.81
N ARG A 435 -25.86 5.04 -16.01
CA ARG A 435 -26.34 3.67 -16.24
C ARG A 435 -25.61 2.61 -15.41
N ILE A 436 -24.33 2.81 -15.12
CA ILE A 436 -23.53 1.88 -14.31
C ILE A 436 -23.42 2.30 -12.83
N GLY A 437 -24.18 3.31 -12.41
CA GLY A 437 -24.31 3.71 -11.00
C GLY A 437 -23.15 4.54 -10.44
N LEU A 438 -22.35 5.21 -11.28
CA LEU A 438 -21.29 6.13 -10.82
C LEU A 438 -21.80 7.54 -10.50
N CYS A 439 -22.95 7.92 -11.03
CA CYS A 439 -23.66 9.16 -10.68
C CYS A 439 -25.17 8.94 -10.79
N ALA A 440 -25.96 9.79 -10.13
CA ALA A 440 -27.43 9.70 -10.20
C ALA A 440 -28.00 10.45 -11.42
N ASP A 441 -27.34 11.51 -11.83
CA ASP A 441 -27.72 12.38 -12.94
C ASP A 441 -26.50 12.56 -13.87
N TRP A 442 -26.67 12.24 -15.15
CA TRP A 442 -25.59 12.28 -16.12
C TRP A 442 -25.03 13.69 -16.33
N HIS A 443 -25.82 14.75 -16.12
CA HIS A 443 -25.34 16.14 -16.19
C HIS A 443 -24.31 16.45 -15.10
N LYS A 444 -24.35 15.71 -13.99
CA LYS A 444 -23.41 15.85 -12.86
C LYS A 444 -22.24 14.87 -12.93
N ALA A 445 -22.13 14.09 -14.00
CA ALA A 445 -21.05 13.10 -14.13
C ALA A 445 -19.65 13.73 -14.09
N GLU A 446 -19.49 15.02 -14.43
CA GLU A 446 -18.19 15.70 -14.36
C GLU A 446 -17.80 16.09 -12.94
N SER A 447 -18.75 16.37 -12.05
CA SER A 447 -18.48 16.61 -10.63
C SER A 447 -18.39 15.31 -9.84
N ASP A 448 -19.33 14.39 -10.06
CA ASP A 448 -19.52 13.20 -9.24
C ASP A 448 -18.52 12.10 -9.60
N SER A 449 -18.16 12.02 -10.89
CA SER A 449 -17.22 11.03 -11.42
C SER A 449 -16.38 11.65 -12.56
N PRO A 450 -15.52 12.65 -12.25
CA PRO A 450 -14.82 13.46 -13.25
C PRO A 450 -13.97 12.66 -14.24
N ALA A 451 -13.52 11.48 -13.82
CA ALA A 451 -12.60 10.63 -14.53
C ALA A 451 -13.23 9.39 -15.15
N LEU A 452 -14.35 8.90 -14.60
CA LEU A 452 -14.89 7.56 -14.88
C LEU A 452 -16.35 7.61 -15.36
N PRO A 453 -16.76 6.71 -16.27
CA PRO A 453 -15.93 5.72 -16.95
C PRO A 453 -14.93 6.38 -17.92
N LEU A 454 -13.84 5.69 -18.22
CA LEU A 454 -12.95 6.08 -19.31
C LEU A 454 -13.69 5.89 -20.64
N VAL A 455 -13.50 6.78 -21.61
CA VAL A 455 -14.07 6.58 -22.96
C VAL A 455 -12.97 6.04 -23.86
N VAL A 456 -13.27 5.00 -24.63
CA VAL A 456 -12.34 4.40 -25.59
C VAL A 456 -13.03 4.27 -26.93
N ILE A 457 -12.54 5.02 -27.91
CA ILE A 457 -12.97 4.91 -29.30
C ILE A 457 -12.16 3.80 -29.94
N VAL A 458 -12.80 2.81 -30.55
CA VAL A 458 -12.17 1.65 -31.18
C VAL A 458 -12.48 1.58 -32.67
N ALA A 459 -11.52 1.09 -33.46
CA ALA A 459 -11.67 0.84 -34.88
C ALA A 459 -10.90 -0.43 -35.30
N PRO A 460 -11.28 -1.08 -36.40
CA PRO A 460 -10.50 -2.15 -37.00
C PRO A 460 -9.05 -1.73 -37.31
N PRO A 461 -8.12 -2.70 -37.43
CA PRO A 461 -6.72 -2.39 -37.67
C PRO A 461 -6.55 -1.76 -39.06
N ALA A 462 -5.83 -0.65 -39.11
CA ALA A 462 -5.37 0.00 -40.33
C ALA A 462 -4.03 0.70 -40.05
N GLY A 463 -3.26 1.01 -41.10
CA GLY A 463 -2.02 1.76 -40.95
C GLY A 463 -2.28 3.23 -40.60
N TYR A 464 -1.41 3.83 -39.79
CA TYR A 464 -1.47 5.26 -39.44
C TYR A 464 -0.08 5.79 -39.07
N ALA A 465 0.08 7.13 -39.06
CA ALA A 465 1.27 7.77 -38.51
C ALA A 465 1.06 8.09 -37.01
N ASP A 466 2.02 7.73 -36.16
CA ASP A 466 1.97 8.04 -34.72
C ASP A 466 2.27 9.53 -34.44
N SER A 467 2.21 9.95 -33.17
CA SER A 467 2.46 11.35 -32.78
C SER A 467 3.90 11.82 -32.98
N GLU A 468 4.83 10.91 -33.29
CA GLU A 468 6.21 11.25 -33.68
C GLU A 468 6.38 11.20 -35.21
N GLY A 469 5.31 10.96 -35.97
CA GLY A 469 5.32 10.88 -37.43
C GLY A 469 5.83 9.56 -37.98
N ARG A 470 5.95 8.52 -37.14
CA ARG A 470 6.40 7.18 -37.59
C ARG A 470 5.22 6.37 -38.12
N ASP A 471 5.44 5.66 -39.22
CA ASP A 471 4.44 4.75 -39.76
C ASP A 471 4.25 3.53 -38.87
N VAL A 472 3.00 3.27 -38.50
CA VAL A 472 2.56 2.08 -37.79
C VAL A 472 1.75 1.22 -38.75
N PRO A 473 2.25 0.08 -39.22
CA PRO A 473 1.58 -0.72 -40.23
C PRO A 473 0.38 -1.48 -39.65
N ARG A 474 -0.64 -1.73 -40.49
CA ARG A 474 -1.85 -2.48 -40.13
C ARG A 474 -1.55 -3.77 -39.37
N ASP A 475 -0.60 -4.57 -39.84
CA ASP A 475 -0.33 -5.91 -39.31
C ASP A 475 0.39 -5.91 -37.95
N ALA A 476 0.85 -4.74 -37.50
CA ALA A 476 1.41 -4.58 -36.15
C ALA A 476 0.33 -4.60 -35.07
N MET A 477 -0.96 -4.42 -35.40
CA MET A 477 -2.04 -4.28 -34.42
C MET A 477 -3.25 -5.16 -34.74
N ASP A 478 -4.07 -5.41 -33.72
CA ASP A 478 -5.34 -6.12 -33.86
C ASP A 478 -6.52 -5.14 -33.91
N LEU A 479 -6.38 -3.95 -33.31
CA LEU A 479 -7.33 -2.85 -33.38
C LEU A 479 -6.62 -1.51 -33.16
N ARG A 480 -7.29 -0.41 -33.53
CA ARG A 480 -6.89 0.96 -33.16
C ARG A 480 -7.77 1.44 -32.00
N ALA A 481 -7.18 2.14 -31.04
CA ALA A 481 -7.89 2.74 -29.92
C ALA A 481 -7.45 4.18 -29.63
N ARG A 482 -8.40 5.04 -29.26
CA ARG A 482 -8.19 6.40 -28.75
C ARG A 482 -8.92 6.55 -27.42
N LEU A 483 -8.16 6.82 -26.36
CA LEU A 483 -8.69 6.89 -25.01
C LEU A 483 -8.89 8.34 -24.59
N ILE A 484 -10.07 8.68 -24.10
CA ILE A 484 -10.39 9.98 -23.54
C ILE A 484 -10.43 9.88 -22.01
N PHE A 485 -9.77 10.82 -21.37
CA PHE A 485 -9.65 10.92 -19.92
C PHE A 485 -9.69 12.38 -19.50
N TYR A 486 -10.54 12.74 -18.54
CA TYR A 486 -10.82 14.15 -18.20
C TYR A 486 -11.18 15.01 -19.43
N ASN A 487 -12.05 14.48 -20.30
CA ASN A 487 -12.51 15.15 -21.51
C ASN A 487 -11.38 15.60 -22.46
N LYS A 488 -10.23 14.93 -22.41
CA LYS A 488 -9.10 15.11 -23.33
C LYS A 488 -8.62 13.76 -23.82
N CYS A 489 -8.19 13.68 -25.08
CA CYS A 489 -7.52 12.51 -25.59
C CYS A 489 -6.19 12.31 -24.87
N HIS A 490 -5.99 11.09 -24.38
CA HIS A 490 -4.75 10.67 -23.76
C HIS A 490 -3.66 10.55 -24.83
N GLU A 491 -2.45 11.03 -24.51
CA GLU A 491 -1.31 11.08 -25.46
C GLU A 491 -0.76 9.70 -25.83
N SER A 492 -1.15 8.67 -25.09
CA SER A 492 -0.75 7.26 -25.26
C SER A 492 -1.96 6.37 -24.98
N MET A 493 -1.77 5.19 -24.39
CA MET A 493 -2.85 4.37 -23.81
C MET A 493 -2.71 4.29 -22.29
N ALA A 494 -3.80 4.52 -21.56
CA ALA A 494 -3.80 4.28 -20.11
C ALA A 494 -3.77 2.77 -19.83
N GLY A 495 -2.87 2.31 -18.96
CA GLY A 495 -2.76 0.87 -18.64
C GLY A 495 -4.07 0.25 -18.16
N THR A 496 -4.85 0.95 -17.34
CA THR A 496 -6.18 0.47 -16.90
C THR A 496 -7.18 0.40 -18.05
N GLY A 497 -7.21 1.40 -18.93
CA GLY A 497 -8.02 1.36 -20.15
C GLY A 497 -7.64 0.20 -21.07
N SER A 498 -6.34 -0.09 -21.20
CA SER A 498 -5.87 -1.22 -22.01
C SER A 498 -6.27 -2.58 -21.44
N MET A 499 -6.32 -2.72 -20.11
CA MET A 499 -6.80 -3.96 -19.47
C MET A 499 -8.28 -4.17 -19.70
N CYS A 500 -9.09 -3.12 -19.58
CA CYS A 500 -10.51 -3.21 -19.93
C CYS A 500 -10.71 -3.49 -21.43
N THR A 501 -9.90 -2.86 -22.30
CA THR A 501 -9.91 -3.14 -23.76
C THR A 501 -9.57 -4.61 -24.02
N ALA A 502 -8.51 -5.14 -23.39
CA ALA A 502 -8.11 -6.54 -23.51
C ALA A 502 -9.24 -7.48 -23.06
N ALA A 503 -9.80 -7.22 -21.88
CA ALA A 503 -10.90 -7.97 -21.32
C ALA A 503 -12.12 -8.01 -22.27
N MET A 504 -12.56 -6.86 -22.76
CA MET A 504 -13.68 -6.79 -23.71
C MET A 504 -13.35 -7.48 -25.03
N SER A 505 -12.12 -7.38 -25.52
CA SER A 505 -11.69 -8.05 -26.77
C SER A 505 -11.78 -9.58 -26.74
N ALA A 506 -11.89 -10.19 -25.55
CA ALA A 506 -12.08 -11.62 -25.39
C ALA A 506 -13.56 -12.02 -25.23
N ILE A 507 -14.47 -11.07 -25.03
CA ILE A 507 -15.90 -11.35 -24.85
C ILE A 507 -16.63 -11.16 -26.18
N ALA A 508 -17.18 -12.26 -26.70
CA ALA A 508 -17.93 -12.27 -27.95
C ALA A 508 -19.09 -11.26 -27.95
N GLY A 509 -19.23 -10.55 -29.06
CA GLY A 509 -20.32 -9.59 -29.28
C GLY A 509 -20.06 -8.19 -28.70
N THR A 510 -18.98 -7.97 -27.96
CA THR A 510 -18.60 -6.60 -27.58
C THR A 510 -18.05 -5.84 -28.79
N LEU A 511 -18.13 -4.50 -28.76
CA LEU A 511 -17.59 -3.64 -29.81
C LEU A 511 -16.07 -3.78 -29.97
N VAL A 512 -15.38 -4.13 -28.87
CA VAL A 512 -13.93 -4.34 -28.90
C VAL A 512 -13.58 -5.68 -29.53
N HIS A 513 -14.33 -6.74 -29.23
CA HIS A 513 -14.17 -8.05 -29.89
C HIS A 513 -14.43 -7.95 -31.39
N GLU A 514 -15.47 -7.21 -31.81
CA GLU A 514 -15.77 -6.91 -33.21
C GLU A 514 -14.63 -6.14 -33.88
N ALA A 515 -14.19 -5.01 -33.30
CA ALA A 515 -13.10 -4.20 -33.85
C ALA A 515 -11.79 -4.98 -33.98
N ALA A 516 -11.56 -5.95 -33.10
CA ALA A 516 -10.38 -6.81 -33.11
C ALA A 516 -10.46 -8.00 -34.10
N GLY A 517 -11.54 -8.10 -34.89
CA GLY A 517 -11.77 -9.16 -35.87
C GLY A 517 -12.34 -10.47 -35.31
N GLY A 518 -12.80 -10.48 -34.05
CA GLY A 518 -13.41 -11.64 -33.39
C GLY A 518 -12.43 -12.75 -32.99
N GLY A 519 -12.96 -13.96 -32.71
CA GLY A 519 -12.17 -15.13 -32.32
C GLY A 519 -11.61 -15.13 -30.90
N ASP A 520 -11.06 -16.28 -30.50
CA ASP A 520 -10.31 -16.42 -29.24
C ASP A 520 -8.91 -15.83 -29.40
N ARG A 521 -8.42 -15.16 -28.36
CA ARG A 521 -7.09 -14.54 -28.35
C ARG A 521 -6.39 -14.69 -27.01
N HIS A 522 -5.07 -14.80 -27.07
CA HIS A 522 -4.18 -14.85 -25.90
C HIS A 522 -3.46 -13.53 -25.65
N ARG A 523 -3.45 -12.65 -26.67
CA ARG A 523 -2.83 -11.34 -26.67
C ARG A 523 -3.71 -10.38 -27.48
N LEU A 524 -3.59 -9.10 -27.20
CA LEU A 524 -4.18 -8.02 -27.98
C LEU A 524 -3.12 -6.95 -28.21
N ARG A 525 -2.96 -6.52 -29.47
CA ARG A 525 -2.07 -5.45 -29.90
C ARG A 525 -2.91 -4.22 -30.22
N ILE A 526 -2.81 -3.20 -29.37
CA ILE A 526 -3.63 -1.98 -29.41
C ILE A 526 -2.82 -0.86 -30.06
N GLY A 527 -3.21 -0.44 -31.27
CA GLY A 527 -2.65 0.76 -31.92
C GLY A 527 -3.17 2.04 -31.26
N HIS A 528 -2.30 2.76 -30.57
CA HIS A 528 -2.59 4.02 -29.87
C HIS A 528 -1.70 5.16 -30.40
N PRO A 529 -1.86 6.42 -29.96
CA PRO A 529 -1.16 7.55 -30.57
C PRO A 529 0.38 7.50 -30.61
N LEU A 530 1.06 6.66 -29.82
CA LEU A 530 2.54 6.55 -29.82
C LEU A 530 3.05 5.21 -30.37
N GLY A 531 2.19 4.42 -31.01
CA GLY A 531 2.53 3.09 -31.54
C GLY A 531 1.63 1.99 -31.01
N VAL A 532 2.16 0.77 -30.86
CA VAL A 532 1.38 -0.41 -30.52
C VAL A 532 1.71 -0.92 -29.12
N MET A 533 0.70 -1.01 -28.28
CA MET A 533 0.80 -1.64 -26.97
C MET A 533 0.30 -3.08 -27.01
N GLU A 534 1.14 -4.03 -26.62
CA GLU A 534 0.71 -5.43 -26.42
C GLU A 534 0.20 -5.65 -25.00
N VAL A 535 -0.89 -6.41 -24.88
CA VAL A 535 -1.47 -6.88 -23.62
C VAL A 535 -1.79 -8.36 -23.70
N VAL A 536 -1.63 -9.07 -22.58
CA VAL A 536 -1.99 -10.48 -22.44
C VAL A 536 -3.42 -10.57 -21.93
N VAL A 537 -4.23 -11.41 -22.57
CA VAL A 537 -5.60 -11.71 -22.14
C VAL A 537 -5.95 -13.15 -22.48
N ARG A 538 -6.55 -13.87 -21.53
CA ARG A 538 -7.11 -15.21 -21.76
C ARG A 538 -8.29 -15.42 -20.82
N LEU A 539 -9.46 -15.72 -21.37
CA LEU A 539 -10.61 -16.15 -20.58
C LEU A 539 -10.37 -17.53 -19.97
N ALA A 540 -10.86 -17.74 -18.76
CA ALA A 540 -10.85 -19.03 -18.10
C ALA A 540 -11.89 -19.97 -18.74
N GLN A 541 -11.59 -21.26 -18.83
CA GLN A 541 -12.48 -22.26 -19.47
C GLN A 541 -13.83 -22.41 -18.75
N ASP A 542 -13.85 -22.23 -17.43
CA ASP A 542 -15.06 -22.21 -16.60
C ASP A 542 -15.82 -20.87 -16.66
N GLY A 543 -15.20 -19.82 -17.23
CA GLY A 543 -15.74 -18.46 -17.36
C GLY A 543 -16.59 -18.23 -18.62
N GLN A 544 -16.81 -19.25 -19.45
CA GLN A 544 -17.60 -19.18 -20.69
C GLN A 544 -18.87 -20.07 -20.68
N GLY A 545 -19.10 -20.85 -19.62
CA GLY A 545 -20.23 -21.78 -19.54
C GLY A 545 -21.55 -21.13 -19.13
N ALA A 546 -22.68 -21.71 -19.54
CA ALA A 546 -24.06 -21.27 -19.23
C ALA A 546 -24.43 -21.20 -17.72
N GLY A 547 -23.47 -21.46 -16.81
CA GLY A 547 -23.60 -21.32 -15.36
C GLY A 547 -22.64 -20.32 -14.72
N ALA A 548 -21.80 -19.61 -15.49
CA ALA A 548 -20.92 -18.58 -14.95
C ALA A 548 -21.67 -17.24 -14.81
N GLU A 549 -21.75 -16.70 -13.59
CA GLU A 549 -22.41 -15.39 -13.35
C GLU A 549 -21.72 -14.22 -14.06
N GLN A 550 -20.42 -14.34 -14.39
CA GLN A 550 -19.61 -13.28 -15.01
C GLN A 550 -18.28 -13.81 -15.58
N PRO A 551 -17.74 -13.20 -16.65
CA PRO A 551 -16.46 -13.59 -17.25
C PRO A 551 -15.29 -13.60 -16.26
N ARG A 552 -14.43 -14.62 -16.34
CA ARG A 552 -13.20 -14.75 -15.54
C ARG A 552 -11.98 -14.89 -16.44
N TYR A 553 -10.83 -14.40 -15.98
CA TYR A 553 -9.60 -14.37 -16.77
C TYR A 553 -8.50 -15.22 -16.13
N GLU A 554 -7.99 -16.21 -16.87
CA GLU A 554 -6.82 -16.99 -16.49
C GLU A 554 -5.54 -16.16 -16.62
N ARG A 555 -5.49 -15.24 -17.59
CA ARG A 555 -4.41 -14.28 -17.83
C ARG A 555 -5.01 -12.92 -18.18
N LEU A 556 -4.54 -11.88 -17.52
CA LEU A 556 -4.86 -10.50 -17.85
C LEU A 556 -3.74 -9.62 -17.31
N GLY A 557 -2.96 -9.00 -18.20
CA GLY A 557 -1.80 -8.25 -17.77
C GLY A 557 -1.02 -7.64 -18.92
N PHE A 558 0.06 -6.93 -18.59
CA PHE A 558 0.88 -6.25 -19.57
C PHE A 558 2.30 -6.02 -19.07
N GLY A 559 3.26 -6.03 -19.99
CA GLY A 559 4.64 -5.63 -19.73
C GLY A 559 4.77 -4.10 -19.62
N ARG A 560 5.57 -3.66 -18.66
CA ARG A 560 6.02 -2.26 -18.50
C ARG A 560 7.47 -2.18 -18.14
N THR A 561 7.98 -0.96 -18.13
CA THR A 561 9.26 -0.63 -17.52
C THR A 561 9.03 0.50 -16.52
N ALA A 562 9.86 0.60 -15.50
CA ALA A 562 9.86 1.72 -14.55
C ALA A 562 11.28 2.10 -14.16
N ARG A 563 11.49 3.37 -13.78
CA ARG A 563 12.76 3.81 -13.19
C ARG A 563 12.58 5.02 -12.28
N ARG A 564 13.42 5.11 -11.25
CA ARG A 564 13.59 6.35 -10.48
C ARG A 564 14.25 7.42 -11.35
N LEU A 565 13.75 8.64 -11.26
CA LEU A 565 14.32 9.82 -11.91
C LEU A 565 15.06 10.68 -10.88
N ILE A 566 14.42 10.92 -9.73
CA ILE A 566 14.92 11.72 -8.62
C ILE A 566 14.44 11.07 -7.32
N ALA A 567 15.26 11.07 -6.27
CA ALA A 567 14.86 10.76 -4.90
C ALA A 567 15.43 11.83 -3.97
N GLY A 568 14.61 12.36 -3.07
CA GLY A 568 15.00 13.46 -2.18
C GLY A 568 13.82 14.06 -1.45
N THR A 569 13.86 15.38 -1.25
CA THR A 569 12.85 16.14 -0.51
C THR A 569 12.18 17.14 -1.46
N ALA A 570 10.85 17.13 -1.53
CA ALA A 570 10.08 18.21 -2.14
C ALA A 570 9.88 19.32 -1.09
N TYR A 571 9.98 20.57 -1.50
CA TYR A 571 9.75 21.71 -0.62
C TYR A 571 8.46 22.41 -1.01
N VAL A 572 7.67 22.80 -0.01
CA VAL A 572 6.45 23.61 -0.18
C VAL A 572 6.49 24.79 0.76
N ARG A 573 5.99 25.94 0.34
CA ARG A 573 5.88 27.12 1.20
C ARG A 573 4.94 26.85 2.38
N ARG A 574 5.34 27.23 3.60
CA ARG A 574 4.52 27.06 4.82
C ARG A 574 3.14 27.71 4.70
N GLU A 575 3.07 28.86 4.04
CA GLU A 575 1.82 29.61 3.84
C GLU A 575 0.81 28.90 2.92
N ALA A 576 1.23 27.88 2.17
CA ALA A 576 0.37 27.13 1.26
C ALA A 576 -0.40 25.98 1.95
N LEU A 577 -0.18 25.73 3.25
CA LEU A 577 -0.70 24.56 3.99
C LEU A 577 -1.76 24.87 5.04
#